data_AF-A0A481QVI0-F1
#
_entry.id   AF-A0A481QVI0-F1
#
_cell.length_a   1.000
_cell.length_b   1.000
_cell.length_c   1.000
_cell.angle_alpha   90.00
_cell.angle_beta   90.00
_cell.angle_gamma   90.00
#
_symmetry.space_group_name_H-M   'P 1'
#
loop_
_entity.id
_entity.type
_entity.pdbx_description
1 polymer ?
#
loop_
_entity_poly.entity_id
_entity_poly.type
_entity_poly.pdbx_seq_one_letter_code
_entity_poly.pdbx_strand_id
1 'polypeptide(L)'
;MFEKFALDLWGAQHPGSKSTLYGRNGQGQKGVDVVVRSGDRLIGLQCKAVGKLDQITIEAEVDRAKKFTPSISDLVVVTTAPHDAKLVSYAETLTRQHKQSNLFSVSYHGWDDLLRILEDHQWVAHKYFPEFFSTTDKGTAPLPPALRLPLDRELNIMLSDEELALFCSEASWELKNNPSAVVAVDHVEEQSAIAMVAEIEALGVLDAEARKARSGLREYLARLSPKIRRAEVAARLLLTDELLRSPWLIGGCWPETAVVMRRLMPQVIAGAISHPDRLPLKIGIPAHPKLVGYIDIDVEDRPAFEEQCKTYNPLYFIGGVHDLGPALGLKYALPAGIAAIVGYSAAHGVPVEELQRDNTSNIYFWGLYAA
;
A
#
# COMPACT_ATOMS: atom_id res chain seq x y z
N MET A 1 -11.89 19.05 -10.92
CA MET A 1 -12.39 18.09 -9.89
C MET A 1 -11.57 18.23 -8.63
N PHE A 2 -10.25 18.27 -8.79
CA PHE A 2 -9.27 18.55 -7.74
C PHE A 2 -9.46 19.91 -7.03
N GLU A 3 -9.87 20.96 -7.74
CA GLU A 3 -10.10 22.30 -7.16
C GLU A 3 -11.29 22.30 -6.19
N LYS A 4 -12.33 21.50 -6.49
CA LYS A 4 -13.49 21.33 -5.60
C LYS A 4 -13.09 20.55 -4.35
N PHE A 5 -12.27 19.52 -4.51
CA PHE A 5 -11.69 18.78 -3.39
C PHE A 5 -10.87 19.70 -2.47
N ALA A 6 -9.93 20.47 -3.02
CA ALA A 6 -9.14 21.43 -2.25
C ALA A 6 -10.01 22.50 -1.56
N LEU A 7 -11.06 22.98 -2.23
CA LEU A 7 -12.03 23.93 -1.66
C LEU A 7 -12.73 23.37 -0.43
N ASP A 8 -13.26 22.15 -0.52
CA ASP A 8 -13.97 21.53 0.59
C ASP A 8 -13.03 21.15 1.73
N LEU A 9 -11.80 20.70 1.41
CA LEU A 9 -10.79 20.33 2.38
C LEU A 9 -10.29 21.53 3.19
N TRP A 10 -9.98 22.66 2.55
CA TRP A 10 -9.59 23.87 3.29
C TRP A 10 -10.77 24.55 4.00
N GLY A 11 -11.98 24.43 3.44
CA GLY A 11 -13.20 24.84 4.14
C GLY A 11 -13.41 24.04 5.44
N ALA A 12 -13.14 22.73 5.42
CA ALA A 12 -13.21 21.87 6.60
C ALA A 12 -12.15 22.23 7.67
N GLN A 13 -10.91 22.50 7.24
CA GLN A 13 -9.82 22.92 8.14
C GLN A 13 -10.07 24.27 8.83
N HIS A 14 -10.94 25.12 8.27
CA HIS A 14 -11.26 26.44 8.81
C HIS A 14 -12.77 26.55 9.06
N PRO A 15 -13.32 25.93 10.13
CA PRO A 15 -14.72 26.02 10.47
C PRO A 15 -15.19 27.48 10.58
N GLY A 16 -16.32 27.82 9.94
CA GLY A 16 -16.85 29.18 9.87
C GLY A 16 -16.24 30.06 8.76
N SER A 17 -15.29 29.54 7.98
CA SER A 17 -14.78 30.22 6.78
C SER A 17 -15.77 30.17 5.61
N LYS A 18 -15.61 31.08 4.65
CA LYS A 18 -16.32 31.04 3.36
C LYS A 18 -15.34 30.67 2.25
N SER A 19 -15.56 29.53 1.61
CA SER A 19 -14.73 29.04 0.51
C SER A 19 -15.47 29.18 -0.84
N THR A 20 -14.78 29.68 -1.87
CA THR A 20 -15.37 29.94 -3.19
C THR A 20 -14.37 29.59 -4.29
N LEU A 21 -14.85 28.91 -5.34
CA LEU A 21 -14.07 28.74 -6.59
C LEU A 21 -13.96 30.08 -7.30
N TYR A 22 -12.74 30.53 -7.54
CA TYR A 22 -12.48 31.75 -8.32
C TYR A 22 -12.40 31.43 -9.82
N GLY A 23 -12.10 30.18 -10.19
CA GLY A 23 -11.97 29.74 -11.57
C GLY A 23 -13.30 29.42 -12.28
N ARG A 24 -13.72 30.25 -13.24
CA ARG A 24 -14.60 29.85 -14.36
C ARG A 24 -13.86 30.11 -15.68
N ASN A 25 -14.06 29.22 -16.66
CA ASN A 25 -13.50 29.35 -18.02
C ASN A 25 -13.74 30.75 -18.59
N GLY A 26 -12.66 31.49 -18.89
CA GLY A 26 -12.70 32.77 -19.60
C GLY A 26 -12.30 34.01 -18.81
N GLN A 27 -12.08 33.94 -17.49
CA GLN A 27 -11.46 35.04 -16.74
C GLN A 27 -10.04 34.67 -16.31
N GLY A 28 -9.11 35.62 -16.44
CA GLY A 28 -7.69 35.43 -16.12
C GLY A 28 -7.51 35.07 -14.65
N GLN A 29 -7.30 33.78 -14.37
CA GLN A 29 -7.01 33.27 -13.04
C GLN A 29 -5.61 33.73 -12.66
N LYS A 30 -5.53 34.73 -11.78
CA LYS A 30 -4.28 35.35 -11.33
C LYS A 30 -3.53 34.45 -10.33
N GLY A 31 -3.34 33.18 -10.66
CA GLY A 31 -2.62 32.21 -9.81
C GLY A 31 -3.36 31.85 -8.50
N VAL A 32 -4.69 32.00 -8.48
CA VAL A 32 -5.54 31.57 -7.36
C VAL A 32 -6.81 30.93 -7.94
N ASP A 33 -7.01 29.65 -7.68
CA ASP A 33 -8.15 28.86 -8.14
C ASP A 33 -9.29 28.85 -7.12
N VAL A 34 -8.95 28.88 -5.83
CA VAL A 34 -9.90 28.87 -4.71
C VAL A 34 -9.54 29.96 -3.72
N VAL A 35 -10.55 30.60 -3.15
CA VAL A 35 -10.38 31.57 -2.08
C VAL A 35 -11.11 31.08 -0.84
N VAL A 36 -10.42 31.08 0.30
CA VAL A 36 -10.97 30.73 1.62
C VAL A 36 -10.82 31.93 2.54
N ARG A 37 -11.95 32.50 2.95
CA ARG A 37 -11.99 33.65 3.86
C ARG A 37 -12.25 33.17 5.28
N SER A 38 -11.26 33.29 6.15
CA SER A 38 -11.34 32.90 7.57
C SER A 38 -11.05 34.10 8.46
N GLY A 39 -12.10 34.70 9.03
CA GLY A 39 -12.01 36.00 9.71
C GLY A 39 -11.49 37.09 8.77
N ASP A 40 -10.40 37.75 9.19
CA ASP A 40 -9.71 38.79 8.39
C ASP A 40 -8.69 38.23 7.40
N ARG A 41 -8.41 36.92 7.45
CA ARG A 41 -7.46 36.28 6.55
C ARG A 41 -8.13 35.87 5.25
N LEU A 42 -7.43 36.11 4.16
CA LEU A 42 -7.83 35.68 2.83
C LEU A 42 -6.79 34.69 2.29
N ILE A 43 -7.14 33.42 2.28
CA ILE A 43 -6.26 32.34 1.84
C ILE A 43 -6.57 32.04 0.38
N GLY A 44 -5.58 32.16 -0.50
CA GLY A 44 -5.67 31.72 -1.88
C GLY A 44 -5.10 30.31 -2.03
N LEU A 45 -5.79 29.42 -2.71
CA LEU A 45 -5.23 28.13 -3.13
C LEU A 45 -4.96 28.14 -4.63
N GLN A 46 -3.79 27.65 -5.00
CA GLN A 46 -3.45 27.31 -6.38
C GLN A 46 -3.37 25.79 -6.49
N CYS A 47 -4.22 25.21 -7.33
CA CYS A 47 -4.35 23.78 -7.51
C CYS A 47 -3.57 23.32 -8.75
N LYS A 48 -2.81 22.23 -8.62
CA LYS A 48 -2.10 21.58 -9.75
C LYS A 48 -2.28 20.07 -9.74
N ALA A 49 -3.13 19.56 -10.63
CA ALA A 49 -3.28 18.13 -10.87
C ALA A 49 -2.20 17.62 -11.85
N VAL A 50 -1.00 17.36 -11.35
CA VAL A 50 0.18 16.90 -12.12
C VAL A 50 0.92 15.79 -11.35
N GLY A 51 1.71 14.98 -12.05
CA GLY A 51 2.54 13.93 -11.42
C GLY A 51 3.88 14.44 -10.85
N LYS A 52 4.30 15.64 -11.25
CA LYS A 52 5.52 16.30 -10.76
C LYS A 52 5.32 17.81 -10.77
N LEU A 53 5.83 18.49 -9.73
CA LEU A 53 5.86 19.94 -9.62
C LEU A 53 7.31 20.41 -9.42
N ASP A 54 7.66 21.59 -9.92
CA ASP A 54 8.99 22.17 -9.73
C ASP A 54 8.92 23.57 -9.12
N GLN A 55 10.08 24.07 -8.69
CA GLN A 55 10.22 25.38 -8.05
C GLN A 55 9.84 26.54 -8.98
N ILE A 56 10.17 26.42 -10.28
CA ILE A 56 9.87 27.44 -11.29
C ILE A 56 8.36 27.62 -11.42
N THR A 57 7.61 26.52 -11.40
CA THR A 57 6.15 26.55 -11.45
C THR A 57 5.59 27.22 -10.20
N ILE A 58 6.09 26.89 -9.00
CA ILE A 58 5.67 27.55 -7.76
C ILE A 58 5.90 29.06 -7.86
N GLU A 59 7.11 29.48 -8.26
CA GLU A 59 7.47 30.90 -8.38
C GLU A 59 6.57 31.65 -9.38
N ALA A 60 6.28 31.04 -10.53
CA ALA A 60 5.37 31.61 -11.52
C ALA A 60 3.91 31.75 -11.02
N GLU A 61 3.46 30.87 -10.13
CA GLU A 61 2.15 31.01 -9.47
C GLU A 61 2.18 32.11 -8.39
N VAL A 62 3.25 32.18 -7.60
CA VAL A 62 3.47 33.25 -6.62
C VAL A 62 3.43 34.62 -7.29
N ASP A 63 4.12 34.79 -8.42
CA ASP A 63 4.16 36.06 -9.14
C ASP A 63 2.81 36.47 -9.73
N ARG A 64 1.97 35.50 -10.09
CA ARG A 64 0.59 35.76 -10.50
C ARG A 64 -0.28 36.17 -9.31
N ALA A 65 -0.14 35.46 -8.18
CA ALA A 65 -0.90 35.73 -6.96
C ALA A 65 -0.59 37.11 -6.35
N LYS A 66 0.60 37.66 -6.55
CA LYS A 66 0.93 39.07 -6.20
C LYS A 66 -0.02 40.09 -6.82
N LYS A 67 -0.65 39.77 -7.95
CA LYS A 67 -1.59 40.65 -8.67
C LYS A 67 -3.04 40.37 -8.29
N PHE A 68 -3.30 39.41 -7.39
CA PHE A 68 -4.64 39.04 -6.96
C PHE A 68 -5.28 40.16 -6.14
N THR A 69 -6.58 40.39 -6.35
CA THR A 69 -7.33 41.47 -5.69
C THR A 69 -8.69 40.94 -5.26
N PRO A 70 -9.07 41.09 -3.97
CA PRO A 70 -8.33 41.72 -2.86
C PRO A 70 -7.05 40.95 -2.46
N SER A 71 -6.09 41.60 -1.79
CA SER A 71 -4.83 40.97 -1.40
C SER A 71 -5.05 39.77 -0.49
N ILE A 72 -4.37 38.66 -0.79
CA ILE A 72 -4.35 37.46 0.05
C ILE A 72 -3.38 37.63 1.21
N SER A 73 -3.65 36.90 2.30
CA SER A 73 -2.77 36.74 3.47
C SER A 73 -1.83 35.56 3.29
N ASP A 74 -2.30 34.50 2.62
CA ASP A 74 -1.61 33.24 2.44
C ASP A 74 -1.90 32.69 1.04
N LEU A 75 -0.87 32.17 0.37
CA LEU A 75 -0.98 31.39 -0.85
C LEU A 75 -0.58 29.95 -0.54
N VAL A 76 -1.49 29.02 -0.81
CA VAL A 76 -1.27 27.60 -0.59
C VAL A 76 -1.24 26.88 -1.94
N VAL A 77 -0.08 26.36 -2.32
CA VAL A 77 0.07 25.56 -3.54
C VAL A 77 -0.21 24.10 -3.21
N VAL A 78 -1.27 23.55 -3.78
CA VAL A 78 -1.70 22.17 -3.57
C VAL A 78 -1.57 21.36 -4.85
N THR A 79 -1.08 20.13 -4.74
CA THR A 79 -0.85 19.28 -5.92
C THR A 79 -1.16 17.81 -5.69
N THR A 80 -1.45 17.09 -6.79
CA THR A 80 -1.53 15.63 -6.80
C THR A 80 -0.17 14.94 -6.95
N ALA A 81 0.92 15.70 -7.09
CA ALA A 81 2.27 15.12 -7.07
C ALA A 81 2.64 14.67 -5.64
N PRO A 82 3.47 13.63 -5.46
CA PRO A 82 3.94 13.20 -4.13
C PRO A 82 4.60 14.33 -3.34
N HIS A 83 4.62 14.21 -2.02
CA HIS A 83 5.29 15.17 -1.14
C HIS A 83 6.78 15.36 -1.50
N ASP A 84 7.22 16.61 -1.61
CA ASP A 84 8.62 16.97 -1.83
C ASP A 84 9.10 17.99 -0.78
N ALA A 85 9.97 17.53 0.13
CA ALA A 85 10.56 18.34 1.19
C ALA A 85 11.39 19.54 0.65
N LYS A 86 11.92 19.46 -0.57
CA LYS A 86 12.63 20.58 -1.22
C LYS A 86 11.65 21.69 -1.62
N LEU A 87 10.44 21.34 -2.06
CA LEU A 87 9.40 22.32 -2.38
C LEU A 87 8.81 22.97 -1.12
N VAL A 88 8.65 22.21 -0.02
CA VAL A 88 8.30 22.77 1.29
C VAL A 88 9.34 23.80 1.74
N SER A 89 10.63 23.42 1.70
CA SER A 89 11.74 24.31 2.09
C SER A 89 11.84 25.56 1.20
N TYR A 90 11.52 25.40 -0.09
CA TYR A 90 11.47 26.50 -1.04
C TYR A 90 10.31 27.48 -0.73
N ALA A 91 9.10 26.96 -0.49
CA ALA A 91 7.94 27.76 -0.10
C ALA A 91 8.21 28.56 1.20
N GLU A 92 8.85 27.94 2.20
CA GLU A 92 9.24 28.63 3.43
C GLU A 92 10.28 29.75 3.17
N THR A 93 11.17 29.54 2.20
CA THR A 93 12.13 30.58 1.78
C THR A 93 11.40 31.76 1.12
N LEU A 94 10.40 31.50 0.27
CA LEU A 94 9.55 32.54 -0.31
C LEU A 94 8.76 33.29 0.78
N THR A 95 8.21 32.60 1.77
CA THR A 95 7.54 33.22 2.93
C THR A 95 8.46 34.18 3.67
N ARG A 96 9.70 33.77 3.96
CA ARG A 96 10.69 34.62 4.64
C ARG A 96 11.04 35.86 3.81
N GLN A 97 11.16 35.73 2.49
CA GLN A 97 11.40 36.87 1.59
C GLN A 97 10.19 37.80 1.53
N HIS A 98 8.99 37.24 1.42
CA HIS A 98 7.73 37.99 1.38
C HIS A 98 7.47 38.78 2.66
N LYS A 99 7.85 38.24 3.82
CA LYS A 99 7.72 38.92 5.12
C LYS A 99 8.49 40.25 5.15
N GLN A 100 9.63 40.36 4.46
CA GLN A 100 10.39 41.60 4.38
C GLN A 100 9.68 42.68 3.54
N SER A 101 8.82 42.25 2.60
CA SER A 101 8.07 43.13 1.71
C SER A 101 6.59 43.27 2.10
N ASN A 102 6.22 42.79 3.29
CA ASN A 102 4.84 42.76 3.78
C ASN A 102 3.84 42.09 2.80
N LEU A 103 4.29 41.01 2.14
CA LEU A 103 3.50 40.17 1.24
C LEU A 103 2.95 38.93 1.97
N PHE A 104 2.11 38.17 1.27
CA PHE A 104 1.49 36.94 1.77
C PHE A 104 2.51 35.82 2.06
N SER A 105 2.14 34.90 2.96
CA SER A 105 2.90 33.66 3.19
C SER A 105 2.69 32.66 2.04
N VAL A 106 3.66 31.79 1.77
CA VAL A 106 3.59 30.72 0.76
C VAL A 106 3.78 29.38 1.44
N SER A 107 2.84 28.45 1.24
CA SER A 107 2.99 27.05 1.65
C SER A 107 2.74 26.10 0.49
N TYR A 108 3.28 24.89 0.62
CA TYR A 108 3.16 23.81 -0.36
C TYR A 108 2.65 22.54 0.31
N HIS A 109 1.71 21.86 -0.34
CA HIS A 109 1.18 20.57 0.08
C HIS A 109 1.14 19.61 -1.12
N GLY A 110 1.89 18.53 -1.00
CA GLY A 110 1.83 17.40 -1.93
C GLY A 110 0.63 16.51 -1.65
N TRP A 111 0.47 15.45 -2.45
CA TRP A 111 -0.66 14.53 -2.33
C TRP A 111 -0.74 13.89 -0.94
N ASP A 112 0.41 13.43 -0.41
CA ASP A 112 0.48 12.79 0.91
C ASP A 112 0.08 13.76 2.04
N ASP A 113 0.40 15.06 1.90
CA ASP A 113 -0.03 16.09 2.86
C ASP A 113 -1.54 16.30 2.82
N LEU A 114 -2.13 16.29 1.62
CA LEU A 114 -3.57 16.42 1.42
C LEU A 114 -4.32 15.24 2.03
N LEU A 115 -3.81 14.03 1.85
CA LEU A 115 -4.38 12.82 2.47
C LEU A 115 -4.28 12.87 4.00
N ARG A 116 -3.15 13.32 4.56
CA ARG A 116 -3.01 13.50 6.01
C ARG A 116 -3.99 14.50 6.60
N ILE A 117 -4.25 15.61 5.90
CA ILE A 117 -5.28 16.58 6.29
C ILE A 117 -6.69 15.95 6.18
N LEU A 118 -6.90 15.12 5.16
CA LEU A 118 -8.18 14.47 4.89
C LEU A 118 -8.58 13.48 6.00
N GLU A 119 -7.62 12.84 6.68
CA GLU A 119 -7.85 11.92 7.80
C GLU A 119 -8.71 12.56 8.91
N ASP A 120 -8.48 13.85 9.20
CA ASP A 120 -9.21 14.63 10.20
C ASP A 120 -10.59 15.12 9.72
N HIS A 121 -10.92 14.92 8.44
CA HIS A 121 -12.10 15.50 7.78
C HIS A 121 -12.91 14.46 7.01
N GLN A 122 -13.42 13.48 7.74
CA GLN A 122 -14.17 12.32 7.24
C GLN A 122 -15.26 12.67 6.22
N TRP A 123 -16.06 13.73 6.42
CA TRP A 123 -17.13 14.09 5.48
C TRP A 123 -16.60 14.49 4.09
N VAL A 124 -15.42 15.13 4.02
CA VAL A 124 -14.75 15.45 2.75
C VAL A 124 -14.26 14.16 2.10
N ALA A 125 -13.71 13.25 2.90
CA ALA A 125 -13.28 11.93 2.46
C ALA A 125 -14.44 11.14 1.84
N HIS A 126 -15.60 11.08 2.51
CA HIS A 126 -16.81 10.41 2.02
C HIS A 126 -17.32 11.02 0.71
N LYS A 127 -17.20 12.34 0.53
CA LYS A 127 -17.69 13.04 -0.66
C LYS A 127 -16.84 12.80 -1.91
N TYR A 128 -15.51 12.74 -1.75
CA TYR A 128 -14.56 12.68 -2.88
C TYR A 128 -13.96 11.31 -3.12
N PHE A 129 -14.02 10.44 -2.11
CA PHE A 129 -13.53 9.06 -2.16
C PHE A 129 -14.64 8.09 -1.70
N PRO A 130 -15.90 8.24 -2.18
CA PRO A 130 -17.03 7.45 -1.69
C PRO A 130 -16.80 5.94 -1.82
N GLU A 131 -16.00 5.48 -2.77
CA GLU A 131 -15.60 4.09 -2.94
C GLU A 131 -14.86 3.49 -1.72
N PHE A 132 -14.23 4.33 -0.90
CA PHE A 132 -13.59 3.92 0.36
C PHE A 132 -14.55 3.96 1.57
N PHE A 133 -15.72 4.60 1.43
CA PHE A 133 -16.68 4.83 2.53
C PHE A 133 -18.08 4.27 2.25
N SER A 134 -18.30 3.65 1.09
CA SER A 134 -19.60 3.11 0.72
C SER A 134 -19.87 1.79 1.44
N THR A 135 -20.39 1.88 2.67
CA THR A 135 -21.32 0.91 3.24
C THR A 135 -22.30 1.61 4.20
N THR A 136 -23.53 1.82 3.71
CA THR A 136 -24.82 1.68 4.43
C THR A 136 -24.93 2.20 5.87
N ASP A 137 -25.66 3.30 6.06
CA ASP A 137 -26.18 3.72 7.36
C ASP A 137 -27.67 3.31 7.49
N LYS A 138 -27.89 2.13 8.09
CA LYS A 138 -28.93 1.80 9.09
C LYS A 138 -28.97 0.29 9.32
N GLY A 139 -28.40 -0.10 10.46
CA GLY A 139 -28.33 -1.48 10.94
C GLY A 139 -27.16 -2.21 10.32
N THR A 140 -26.11 -2.47 11.13
CA THR A 140 -25.05 -3.47 10.89
C THR A 140 -25.00 -3.96 9.44
N ALA A 141 -24.48 -3.12 8.55
CA ALA A 141 -24.11 -3.62 7.23
C ALA A 141 -22.96 -4.61 7.46
N PRO A 142 -23.00 -5.80 6.84
CA PRO A 142 -21.87 -6.70 6.94
C PRO A 142 -20.65 -5.94 6.43
N LEU A 143 -19.51 -6.07 7.11
CA LEU A 143 -18.20 -5.85 6.50
C LEU A 143 -18.24 -6.39 5.05
N PRO A 144 -17.54 -5.77 4.06
CA PRO A 144 -17.43 -6.38 2.74
C PRO A 144 -17.14 -7.87 2.94
N PRO A 145 -17.81 -8.79 2.22
CA PRO A 145 -17.73 -10.22 2.51
C PRO A 145 -16.25 -10.63 2.53
N ALA A 146 -15.70 -10.66 3.73
CA ALA A 146 -14.29 -10.81 3.93
C ALA A 146 -14.06 -12.30 3.81
N LEU A 147 -13.31 -12.69 2.79
CA LEU A 147 -12.88 -14.06 2.59
C LEU A 147 -11.82 -14.30 3.66
N ARG A 148 -12.24 -14.89 4.78
CA ARG A 148 -11.41 -15.02 5.98
C ARG A 148 -10.50 -16.23 5.85
N LEU A 149 -9.19 -15.96 5.84
CA LEU A 149 -8.16 -16.99 5.92
C LEU A 149 -7.69 -17.10 7.38
N PRO A 150 -8.10 -18.14 8.13
CA PRO A 150 -7.74 -18.27 9.54
C PRO A 150 -6.28 -18.69 9.72
N LEU A 151 -5.57 -17.95 10.57
CA LEU A 151 -4.18 -18.23 10.94
C LEU A 151 -4.03 -18.45 12.46
N ASP A 152 -3.19 -19.43 12.84
CA ASP A 152 -2.78 -19.64 14.23
C ASP A 152 -1.79 -18.57 14.71
N ARG A 153 -1.27 -18.69 15.95
CA ARG A 153 -0.37 -17.71 16.58
C ARG A 153 0.98 -17.60 15.86
N GLU A 154 1.40 -18.70 15.25
CA GLU A 154 2.60 -18.82 14.44
C GLU A 154 2.36 -18.42 12.98
N LEU A 155 1.15 -17.95 12.66
CA LEU A 155 0.67 -17.52 11.36
C LEU A 155 0.62 -18.65 10.31
N ASN A 156 0.31 -19.87 10.74
CA ASN A 156 0.02 -21.00 9.86
C ASN A 156 -1.48 -21.10 9.56
N ILE A 157 -1.80 -21.55 8.36
CA ILE A 157 -3.18 -21.75 7.90
C ILE A 157 -3.85 -22.89 8.67
N MET A 158 -4.97 -22.58 9.33
CA MET A 158 -5.71 -23.53 10.16
C MET A 158 -6.65 -24.47 9.37
N LEU A 159 -6.94 -24.14 8.11
CA LEU A 159 -7.76 -24.96 7.22
C LEU A 159 -7.03 -26.25 6.83
N SER A 160 -7.78 -27.36 6.69
CA SER A 160 -7.27 -28.57 6.03
C SER A 160 -6.94 -28.30 4.56
N ASP A 161 -6.22 -29.22 3.89
CA ASP A 161 -5.85 -29.03 2.49
C ASP A 161 -7.07 -28.97 1.56
N GLU A 162 -8.13 -29.74 1.87
CA GLU A 162 -9.38 -29.74 1.12
C GLU A 162 -10.15 -28.42 1.32
N GLU A 163 -10.29 -27.98 2.57
CA GLU A 163 -10.95 -26.70 2.89
C GLU A 163 -10.18 -25.50 2.32
N LEU A 164 -8.85 -25.54 2.35
CA LEU A 164 -8.01 -24.49 1.79
C LEU A 164 -8.13 -24.44 0.26
N ALA A 165 -8.26 -25.58 -0.41
CA ALA A 165 -8.49 -25.62 -1.86
C ALA A 165 -9.86 -25.02 -2.21
N LEU A 166 -10.92 -25.37 -1.46
CA LEU A 166 -12.25 -24.79 -1.60
C LEU A 166 -12.22 -23.27 -1.37
N PHE A 167 -11.59 -22.83 -0.28
CA PHE A 167 -11.39 -21.41 0.02
C PHE A 167 -10.69 -20.70 -1.14
N CYS A 168 -9.59 -21.23 -1.68
CA CYS A 168 -8.87 -20.62 -2.78
C CYS A 168 -9.75 -20.48 -4.02
N SER A 169 -10.58 -21.48 -4.32
CA SER A 169 -11.51 -21.46 -5.44
C SER A 169 -12.56 -20.36 -5.30
N GLU A 170 -13.26 -20.35 -4.16
CA GLU A 170 -14.32 -19.38 -3.85
C GLU A 170 -13.78 -17.97 -3.78
N ALA A 171 -12.65 -17.79 -3.09
CA ALA A 171 -12.00 -16.50 -2.94
C ALA A 171 -11.52 -15.94 -4.28
N SER A 172 -10.92 -16.77 -5.13
CA SER A 172 -10.50 -16.32 -6.47
C SER A 172 -11.68 -15.87 -7.32
N TRP A 173 -12.82 -16.59 -7.27
CA TRP A 173 -14.02 -16.19 -7.98
C TRP A 173 -14.56 -14.86 -7.44
N GLU A 174 -14.73 -14.75 -6.13
CA GLU A 174 -15.31 -13.56 -5.51
C GLU A 174 -14.44 -12.32 -5.75
N LEU A 175 -13.12 -12.41 -5.57
CA LEU A 175 -12.18 -11.30 -5.82
C LEU A 175 -12.18 -10.81 -7.28
N LYS A 176 -12.45 -11.69 -8.24
CA LYS A 176 -12.49 -11.33 -9.66
C LYS A 176 -13.83 -10.72 -10.09
N ASN A 177 -14.92 -11.08 -9.40
CA ASN A 177 -16.28 -10.70 -9.79
C ASN A 177 -16.86 -9.57 -8.91
N ASN A 178 -16.28 -9.31 -7.75
CA ASN A 178 -16.72 -8.29 -6.81
C ASN A 178 -15.56 -7.33 -6.48
N PRO A 179 -15.56 -6.09 -7.00
CA PRO A 179 -14.51 -5.11 -6.72
C PRO A 179 -14.33 -4.76 -5.24
N SER A 180 -15.37 -4.97 -4.42
CA SER A 180 -15.34 -4.71 -2.98
C SER A 180 -14.90 -5.93 -2.16
N ALA A 181 -14.69 -7.09 -2.79
CA ALA A 181 -14.23 -8.28 -2.10
C ALA A 181 -12.79 -8.13 -1.64
N VAL A 182 -12.55 -8.58 -0.42
CA VAL A 182 -11.22 -8.54 0.21
C VAL A 182 -10.92 -9.89 0.84
N VAL A 183 -9.66 -10.31 0.77
CA VAL A 183 -9.14 -11.40 1.61
C VAL A 183 -8.71 -10.78 2.91
N ALA A 184 -9.32 -11.21 4.01
CA ALA A 184 -8.90 -10.82 5.35
C ALA A 184 -8.15 -12.00 5.98
N VAL A 185 -6.98 -11.71 6.54
CA VAL A 185 -6.22 -12.72 7.27
C VAL A 185 -6.59 -12.64 8.74
N ASP A 186 -7.35 -13.64 9.20
CA ASP A 186 -7.87 -13.71 10.56
C ASP A 186 -6.83 -14.35 11.49
N HIS A 187 -5.95 -13.51 12.07
CA HIS A 187 -4.96 -13.96 13.04
C HIS A 187 -5.47 -13.92 14.48
N VAL A 188 -5.41 -15.07 15.17
CA VAL A 188 -5.97 -15.26 16.52
C VAL A 188 -5.45 -14.25 17.56
N GLU A 189 -4.16 -13.92 17.56
CA GLU A 189 -3.62 -12.97 18.56
C GLU A 189 -3.88 -11.51 18.16
N GLU A 190 -4.04 -11.20 16.87
CA GLU A 190 -4.36 -9.84 16.45
C GLU A 190 -5.77 -9.48 16.91
N GLN A 191 -6.74 -10.37 16.65
CA GLN A 191 -8.11 -10.19 17.10
C GLN A 191 -8.21 -10.06 18.61
N SER A 192 -7.46 -10.91 19.35
CA SER A 192 -7.40 -10.86 20.81
C SER A 192 -6.83 -9.53 21.31
N ALA A 193 -5.73 -9.05 20.71
CA ALA A 193 -5.11 -7.78 21.09
C ALA A 193 -6.00 -6.57 20.76
N ILE A 194 -6.68 -6.58 19.60
CA ILE A 194 -7.66 -5.54 19.23
C ILE A 194 -8.81 -5.50 20.23
N ALA A 195 -9.37 -6.66 20.60
CA ALA A 195 -10.44 -6.76 21.59
C ALA A 195 -10.00 -6.20 22.95
N MET A 196 -8.81 -6.59 23.44
CA MET A 196 -8.26 -6.06 24.70
C MET A 196 -8.03 -4.55 24.66
N VAL A 197 -7.58 -4.00 23.53
CA VAL A 197 -7.44 -2.54 23.37
C VAL A 197 -8.80 -1.86 23.47
N ALA A 198 -9.82 -2.39 22.79
CA ALA A 198 -11.18 -1.85 22.82
C ALA A 198 -11.79 -1.91 24.23
N GLU A 199 -11.57 -3.01 24.96
CA GLU A 199 -12.00 -3.16 26.35
C GLU A 199 -11.35 -2.11 27.26
N ILE A 200 -10.03 -1.89 27.12
CA ILE A 200 -9.35 -0.86 27.90
C ILE A 200 -9.91 0.52 27.55
N GLU A 201 -10.11 0.84 26.27
CA GLU A 201 -10.64 2.14 25.83
C GLU A 201 -12.06 2.42 26.31
N ALA A 202 -12.87 1.38 26.52
CA ALA A 202 -14.23 1.50 27.05
C ALA A 202 -14.28 1.94 28.53
N LEU A 203 -13.18 1.86 29.29
CA LEU A 203 -13.14 2.21 30.72
C LEU A 203 -13.33 3.72 31.02
N GLY A 204 -13.31 4.58 30.01
CA GLY A 204 -13.56 6.02 30.11
C GLY A 204 -12.41 6.82 30.75
N VAL A 205 -12.03 6.52 32.00
CA VAL A 205 -10.88 7.10 32.69
C VAL A 205 -9.81 6.03 32.88
N LEU A 206 -8.63 6.26 32.28
CA LEU A 206 -7.53 5.31 32.30
C LEU A 206 -6.48 5.72 33.33
N ASP A 207 -6.20 4.85 34.29
CA ASP A 207 -5.04 4.97 35.17
C ASP A 207 -3.72 4.68 34.43
N ALA A 208 -2.60 4.85 35.12
CA ALA A 208 -1.28 4.64 34.53
C ALA A 208 -1.05 3.19 34.07
N GLU A 209 -1.65 2.21 34.74
CA GLU A 209 -1.50 0.78 34.44
C GLU A 209 -2.28 0.41 33.18
N ALA A 210 -3.54 0.82 33.08
CA ALA A 210 -4.39 0.66 31.91
C ALA A 210 -3.78 1.35 30.67
N ARG A 211 -3.21 2.55 30.84
CA ARG A 211 -2.49 3.26 29.77
C ARG A 211 -1.25 2.49 29.31
N LYS A 212 -0.49 1.89 30.23
CA LYS A 212 0.70 1.08 29.92
C LYS A 212 0.32 -0.21 29.20
N ALA A 213 -0.71 -0.92 29.65
CA ALA A 213 -1.23 -2.12 29.01
C ALA A 213 -1.70 -1.83 27.57
N ARG A 214 -2.50 -0.76 27.38
CA ARG A 214 -2.92 -0.32 26.05
C ARG A 214 -1.75 0.03 25.15
N SER A 215 -0.72 0.71 25.67
CA SER A 215 0.48 1.05 24.91
C SER A 215 1.21 -0.21 24.44
N GLY A 216 1.40 -1.19 25.32
CA GLY A 216 2.06 -2.46 24.98
C GLY A 216 1.30 -3.27 23.92
N LEU A 217 -0.03 -3.33 24.01
CA LEU A 217 -0.86 -3.98 22.99
C LEU A 217 -0.78 -3.28 21.63
N ARG A 218 -0.78 -1.93 21.62
CA ARG A 218 -0.63 -1.15 20.39
C ARG A 218 0.76 -1.32 19.75
N GLU A 219 1.81 -1.39 20.54
CA GLU A 219 3.17 -1.71 20.04
C GLU A 219 3.24 -3.12 19.45
N TYR A 220 2.59 -4.09 20.09
CA TYR A 220 2.47 -5.45 19.56
C TYR A 220 1.74 -5.47 18.20
N LEU A 221 0.59 -4.79 18.10
CA LEU A 221 -0.16 -4.64 16.85
C LEU A 221 0.66 -3.93 15.76
N ALA A 222 1.36 -2.85 16.12
CA ALA A 222 2.21 -2.11 15.17
C ALA A 222 3.30 -2.98 14.53
N ARG A 223 3.79 -4.01 15.24
CA ARG A 223 4.74 -5.00 14.72
C ARG A 223 4.06 -6.10 13.88
N LEU A 224 2.86 -6.51 14.25
CA LEU A 224 2.15 -7.66 13.65
C LEU A 224 1.35 -7.27 12.40
N SER A 225 0.57 -6.19 12.43
CA SER A 225 -0.34 -5.82 11.35
C SER A 225 0.35 -5.61 9.98
N PRO A 226 1.61 -5.10 9.88
CA PRO A 226 2.31 -5.07 8.61
C PRO A 226 2.56 -6.47 8.01
N LYS A 227 2.75 -7.49 8.84
CA LYS A 227 2.92 -8.88 8.38
C LYS A 227 1.61 -9.44 7.83
N ILE A 228 0.51 -9.18 8.54
CA ILE A 228 -0.84 -9.60 8.15
C ILE A 228 -1.25 -8.95 6.82
N ARG A 229 -1.05 -7.63 6.68
CA ARG A 229 -1.30 -6.93 5.40
C ARG A 229 -0.49 -7.50 4.24
N ARG A 230 0.78 -7.87 4.47
CA ARG A 230 1.57 -8.53 3.42
C ARG A 230 1.00 -9.91 3.06
N ALA A 231 0.53 -10.68 4.04
CA ALA A 231 -0.10 -11.97 3.79
C ALA A 231 -1.40 -11.83 2.97
N GLU A 232 -2.22 -10.82 3.24
CA GLU A 232 -3.43 -10.49 2.47
C GLU A 232 -3.10 -10.14 1.02
N VAL A 233 -2.10 -9.28 0.79
CA VAL A 233 -1.64 -8.90 -0.55
C VAL A 233 -1.08 -10.11 -1.30
N ALA A 234 -0.31 -10.97 -0.63
CA ALA A 234 0.25 -12.17 -1.23
C ALA A 234 -0.82 -13.19 -1.60
N ALA A 235 -1.81 -13.40 -0.73
CA ALA A 235 -2.96 -14.26 -1.00
C ALA A 235 -3.76 -13.73 -2.19
N ARG A 236 -4.04 -12.42 -2.23
CA ARG A 236 -4.73 -11.78 -3.37
C ARG A 236 -3.95 -11.99 -4.66
N LEU A 237 -2.64 -11.71 -4.66
CA LEU A 237 -1.78 -11.88 -5.83
C LEU A 237 -1.83 -13.32 -6.36
N LEU A 238 -1.66 -14.31 -5.49
CA LEU A 238 -1.74 -15.73 -5.84
C LEU A 238 -3.10 -16.12 -6.46
N LEU A 239 -4.19 -15.55 -5.96
CA LEU A 239 -5.56 -15.90 -6.35
C LEU A 239 -6.07 -15.16 -7.58
N THR A 240 -5.55 -13.97 -7.90
CA THR A 240 -6.12 -13.11 -8.95
C THR A 240 -5.19 -12.80 -10.12
N ASP A 241 -3.86 -12.89 -9.95
CA ASP A 241 -2.92 -12.54 -11.02
C ASP A 241 -3.11 -13.41 -12.27
N GLU A 242 -3.16 -12.77 -13.45
CA GLU A 242 -3.45 -13.44 -14.72
C GLU A 242 -2.37 -14.44 -15.13
N LEU A 243 -1.09 -14.13 -14.86
CA LEU A 243 0.03 -14.98 -15.21
C LEU A 243 0.13 -16.15 -14.24
N LEU A 244 -0.01 -15.89 -12.94
CA LEU A 244 0.00 -16.94 -11.92
C LEU A 244 -1.19 -17.89 -12.11
N ARG A 245 -2.38 -17.37 -12.38
CA ARG A 245 -3.60 -18.16 -12.63
C ARG A 245 -3.74 -18.66 -14.07
N SER A 246 -2.69 -18.57 -14.89
CA SER A 246 -2.73 -19.12 -16.24
C SER A 246 -2.94 -20.65 -16.22
N PRO A 247 -3.63 -21.23 -17.22
CA PRO A 247 -3.88 -22.68 -17.29
C PRO A 247 -2.62 -23.55 -17.29
N TRP A 248 -1.47 -22.97 -17.63
CA TRP A 248 -0.19 -23.65 -17.74
C TRP A 248 0.64 -23.62 -16.44
N LEU A 249 0.17 -22.91 -15.40
CA LEU A 249 0.82 -22.84 -14.09
C LEU A 249 -0.04 -23.46 -12.98
N ILE A 250 -0.95 -22.68 -12.37
CA ILE A 250 -1.87 -23.17 -11.31
C ILE A 250 -3.35 -22.87 -11.63
N GLY A 251 -3.64 -22.34 -12.82
CA GLY A 251 -4.99 -22.00 -13.25
C GLY A 251 -5.94 -23.19 -13.18
N GLY A 252 -6.98 -23.08 -12.34
CA GLY A 252 -7.99 -24.13 -12.15
C GLY A 252 -7.54 -25.30 -11.26
N CYS A 253 -6.26 -25.37 -10.85
CA CYS A 253 -5.77 -26.41 -9.95
C CYS A 253 -5.75 -25.92 -8.50
N TRP A 254 -6.90 -26.03 -7.82
CA TRP A 254 -7.06 -25.55 -6.44
C TRP A 254 -6.28 -26.33 -5.37
N PRO A 255 -6.10 -27.67 -5.47
CA PRO A 255 -5.24 -28.40 -4.53
C PRO A 255 -3.78 -27.92 -4.57
N GLU A 256 -3.21 -27.72 -5.76
CA GLU A 256 -1.85 -27.16 -5.88
C GLU A 256 -1.78 -25.73 -5.39
N THR A 257 -2.82 -24.92 -5.65
CA THR A 257 -2.93 -23.55 -5.14
C THR A 257 -2.92 -23.53 -3.61
N ALA A 258 -3.61 -24.46 -2.96
CA ALA A 258 -3.62 -24.60 -1.51
C ALA A 258 -2.24 -24.96 -0.95
N VAL A 259 -1.52 -25.89 -1.60
CA VAL A 259 -0.13 -26.24 -1.24
C VAL A 259 0.79 -25.01 -1.35
N VAL A 260 0.66 -24.24 -2.43
CA VAL A 260 1.43 -23.00 -2.63
C VAL A 260 1.07 -21.97 -1.56
N MET A 261 -0.21 -21.75 -1.28
CA MET A 261 -0.67 -20.81 -0.24
C MET A 261 -0.08 -21.17 1.12
N ARG A 262 -0.10 -22.46 1.49
CA ARG A 262 0.45 -22.95 2.77
C ARG A 262 1.96 -22.70 2.89
N ARG A 263 2.72 -22.86 1.81
CA ARG A 263 4.17 -22.55 1.78
C ARG A 263 4.47 -21.06 1.66
N LEU A 264 3.57 -20.29 1.07
CA LEU A 264 3.69 -18.85 0.89
C LEU A 264 3.56 -18.11 2.22
N MET A 265 2.53 -18.41 3.03
CA MET A 265 2.25 -17.64 4.26
C MET A 265 3.47 -17.49 5.17
N PRO A 266 4.19 -18.57 5.57
CA PRO A 266 5.36 -18.42 6.45
C PRO A 266 6.45 -17.53 5.85
N GLN A 267 6.68 -17.58 4.54
CA GLN A 267 7.73 -16.79 3.87
C GLN A 267 7.41 -15.30 3.87
N VAL A 268 6.15 -14.92 3.67
CA VAL A 268 5.71 -13.52 3.76
C VAL A 268 5.83 -12.97 5.18
N ILE A 269 5.64 -13.85 6.16
CA ILE A 269 5.49 -13.50 7.58
C ILE A 269 6.84 -13.44 8.31
N ALA A 270 7.65 -14.48 8.18
CA ALA A 270 8.93 -14.61 8.85
C ALA A 270 10.10 -14.06 8.02
N GLY A 271 9.87 -13.85 6.72
CA GLY A 271 10.96 -13.74 5.75
C GLY A 271 11.52 -15.12 5.43
N ALA A 272 12.29 -15.22 4.35
CA ALA A 272 12.94 -16.47 4.02
C ALA A 272 14.10 -16.74 5.01
N ILE A 273 14.06 -17.92 5.64
CA ILE A 273 15.10 -18.40 6.56
C ILE A 273 15.82 -19.52 5.84
N SER A 274 17.13 -19.38 5.65
CA SER A 274 17.97 -20.45 5.11
C SER A 274 18.33 -21.43 6.25
N HIS A 275 18.13 -22.72 5.99
CA HIS A 275 18.50 -23.80 6.90
C HIS A 275 19.84 -24.42 6.49
N PRO A 276 20.72 -24.77 7.45
CA PRO A 276 22.07 -25.29 7.16
C PRO A 276 22.10 -26.58 6.34
N ASP A 277 21.08 -27.43 6.49
CA ASP A 277 21.04 -28.76 5.87
C ASP A 277 20.31 -28.79 4.52
N ARG A 278 19.74 -27.66 4.11
CA ARG A 278 18.97 -27.51 2.88
C ARG A 278 19.80 -26.80 1.81
N LEU A 279 19.28 -26.77 0.59
CA LEU A 279 19.96 -26.14 -0.54
C LEU A 279 19.41 -24.72 -0.77
N PRO A 280 20.15 -23.67 -0.38
CA PRO A 280 19.68 -22.31 -0.56
C PRO A 280 19.95 -21.85 -2.00
N LEU A 281 18.91 -21.29 -2.63
CA LEU A 281 19.02 -20.60 -3.92
C LEU A 281 18.36 -19.24 -3.82
N LYS A 282 18.77 -18.33 -4.70
CA LYS A 282 18.19 -17.00 -4.85
C LYS A 282 17.36 -16.94 -6.12
N ILE A 283 16.18 -16.35 -6.01
CA ILE A 283 15.35 -15.93 -7.14
C ILE A 283 15.62 -14.45 -7.35
N GLY A 284 16.12 -14.08 -8.52
CA GLY A 284 16.34 -12.68 -8.89
C GLY A 284 15.47 -12.29 -10.07
N ILE A 285 14.95 -11.06 -10.04
CA ILE A 285 14.20 -10.50 -11.16
C ILE A 285 15.10 -9.46 -11.85
N PRO A 286 15.53 -9.68 -13.11
CA PRO A 286 16.48 -8.79 -13.78
C PRO A 286 16.04 -7.32 -13.82
N ALA A 287 14.74 -7.07 -13.97
CA ALA A 287 14.17 -5.72 -13.97
C ALA A 287 14.26 -5.02 -12.60
N HIS A 288 14.31 -5.78 -11.50
CA HIS A 288 14.37 -5.30 -10.13
C HIS A 288 15.49 -6.00 -9.35
N PRO A 289 16.76 -5.57 -9.48
CA PRO A 289 17.92 -6.27 -8.90
C PRO A 289 17.89 -6.41 -7.37
N LYS A 290 17.08 -5.60 -6.69
CA LYS A 290 16.88 -5.65 -5.23
C LYS A 290 15.74 -6.58 -4.80
N LEU A 291 14.93 -7.04 -5.76
CA LEU A 291 13.87 -8.02 -5.52
C LEU A 291 14.52 -9.41 -5.57
N VAL A 292 14.76 -9.95 -4.38
CA VAL A 292 15.40 -11.25 -4.20
C VAL A 292 14.52 -12.13 -3.33
N GLY A 293 14.09 -13.26 -3.87
CA GLY A 293 13.50 -14.36 -3.12
C GLY A 293 14.58 -15.36 -2.73
N TYR A 294 14.38 -16.08 -1.63
CA TYR A 294 15.23 -17.20 -1.26
C TYR A 294 14.38 -18.45 -1.20
N ILE A 295 14.89 -19.52 -1.81
CA ILE A 295 14.31 -20.85 -1.70
C ILE A 295 15.27 -21.76 -0.98
N ASP A 296 14.70 -22.71 -0.27
CA ASP A 296 15.45 -23.70 0.48
C ASP A 296 14.88 -25.08 0.15
N ILE A 297 15.61 -25.84 -0.69
CA ILE A 297 15.13 -27.14 -1.16
C ILE A 297 15.24 -28.15 -0.01
N ASP A 298 14.13 -28.84 0.28
CA ASP A 298 14.08 -29.84 1.34
C ASP A 298 14.98 -31.03 0.98
N VAL A 299 15.51 -31.73 1.99
CA VAL A 299 16.50 -32.82 1.81
C VAL A 299 15.94 -33.93 0.92
N GLU A 300 14.64 -34.24 1.07
CA GLU A 300 13.94 -35.23 0.26
C GLU A 300 13.86 -34.88 -1.23
N ASP A 301 13.87 -33.60 -1.58
CA ASP A 301 13.71 -33.12 -2.96
C ASP A 301 15.05 -32.81 -3.64
N ARG A 302 16.17 -32.90 -2.90
CA ARG A 302 17.52 -32.68 -3.42
C ARG A 302 17.84 -33.57 -4.63
N PRO A 303 17.52 -34.88 -4.65
CA PRO A 303 17.79 -35.71 -5.83
C PRO A 303 17.05 -35.24 -7.08
N ALA A 304 15.78 -34.84 -6.93
CA ALA A 304 14.98 -34.31 -8.03
C ALA A 304 15.53 -32.98 -8.53
N PHE A 305 15.99 -32.12 -7.62
CA PHE A 305 16.66 -30.87 -7.97
C PHE A 305 17.95 -31.12 -8.74
N GLU A 306 18.83 -32.02 -8.27
CA GLU A 306 20.10 -32.34 -8.91
C GLU A 306 19.91 -32.97 -10.30
N GLU A 307 18.84 -33.74 -10.50
CA GLU A 307 18.48 -34.30 -11.79
C GLU A 307 18.07 -33.23 -12.81
N GLN A 308 17.32 -32.23 -12.37
CA GLN A 308 16.81 -31.16 -13.22
C GLN A 308 17.86 -30.06 -13.47
N CYS A 309 18.57 -29.65 -12.43
CA CYS A 309 19.59 -28.60 -12.45
C CYS A 309 21.00 -29.20 -12.47
N LYS A 310 21.32 -30.00 -13.50
CA LYS A 310 22.61 -30.73 -13.59
C LYS A 310 23.87 -29.86 -13.57
N THR A 311 23.73 -28.59 -13.93
CA THR A 311 24.82 -27.60 -13.95
C THR A 311 24.97 -26.87 -12.62
N TYR A 312 24.15 -27.20 -11.61
CA TYR A 312 24.20 -26.55 -10.31
C TYR A 312 25.56 -26.73 -9.64
N ASN A 313 26.10 -25.60 -9.19
CA ASN A 313 27.29 -25.54 -8.34
C ASN A 313 27.05 -24.48 -7.25
N PRO A 314 27.30 -24.80 -5.97
CA PRO A 314 27.03 -23.89 -4.86
C PRO A 314 27.89 -22.61 -4.87
N LEU A 315 28.99 -22.57 -5.62
CA LEU A 315 29.83 -21.39 -5.79
C LEU A 315 29.43 -20.54 -7.00
N TYR A 316 28.78 -21.14 -8.00
CA TYR A 316 28.42 -20.47 -9.24
C TYR A 316 27.29 -21.22 -9.96
N PHE A 317 26.10 -20.63 -9.97
CA PHE A 317 24.97 -21.16 -10.71
C PHE A 317 24.14 -20.01 -11.30
N ILE A 318 23.78 -20.15 -12.57
CA ILE A 318 22.85 -19.26 -13.28
C ILE A 318 21.90 -20.17 -14.05
N GLY A 319 20.64 -20.15 -13.66
CA GLY A 319 19.54 -20.85 -14.33
C GLY A 319 18.29 -19.99 -14.38
N GLY A 320 17.21 -20.52 -14.93
CA GLY A 320 15.88 -19.98 -14.81
C GLY A 320 15.03 -20.80 -13.84
N VAL A 321 13.96 -20.22 -13.31
CA VAL A 321 13.01 -20.99 -12.48
C VAL A 321 12.37 -22.15 -13.26
N HIS A 322 12.26 -22.05 -14.58
CA HIS A 322 11.79 -23.16 -15.42
C HIS A 322 12.70 -24.40 -15.37
N ASP A 323 13.97 -24.25 -15.01
CA ASP A 323 14.91 -25.37 -14.85
C ASP A 323 14.60 -26.24 -13.61
N LEU A 324 13.80 -25.73 -12.66
CA LEU A 324 13.27 -26.50 -11.52
C LEU A 324 12.10 -27.42 -11.90
N GLY A 325 11.67 -27.39 -13.17
CA GLY A 325 10.47 -28.08 -13.60
C GLY A 325 9.19 -27.62 -12.86
N PRO A 326 8.04 -28.22 -13.20
CA PRO A 326 6.75 -27.81 -12.64
C PRO A 326 6.64 -28.13 -11.15
N ALA A 327 7.08 -29.31 -10.71
CA ALA A 327 6.90 -29.75 -9.32
C ALA A 327 7.70 -28.89 -8.31
N LEU A 328 9.01 -28.72 -8.52
CA LEU A 328 9.84 -27.92 -7.60
C LEU A 328 9.59 -26.41 -7.81
N GLY A 329 9.29 -25.98 -9.04
CA GLY A 329 8.88 -24.62 -9.34
C GLY A 329 7.65 -24.19 -8.53
N LEU A 330 6.59 -25.02 -8.50
CA LEU A 330 5.39 -24.75 -7.70
C LEU A 330 5.68 -24.85 -6.19
N LYS A 331 6.43 -25.87 -5.76
CA LYS A 331 6.67 -26.12 -4.33
C LYS A 331 7.56 -25.06 -3.68
N TYR A 332 8.57 -24.55 -4.39
CA TYR A 332 9.59 -23.67 -3.82
C TYR A 332 9.63 -22.30 -4.48
N ALA A 333 9.74 -22.24 -5.80
CA ALA A 333 10.01 -20.97 -6.48
C ALA A 333 8.82 -20.01 -6.46
N LEU A 334 7.62 -20.53 -6.71
CA LEU A 334 6.40 -19.74 -6.73
C LEU A 334 6.11 -19.04 -5.38
N PRO A 335 6.05 -19.74 -4.23
CA PRO A 335 5.82 -19.07 -2.95
C PRO A 335 6.94 -18.07 -2.60
N ALA A 336 8.19 -18.37 -2.92
CA ALA A 336 9.31 -17.47 -2.63
C ALA A 336 9.33 -16.21 -3.51
N GLY A 337 9.02 -16.34 -4.80
CA GLY A 337 8.94 -15.19 -5.69
C GLY A 337 7.76 -14.28 -5.35
N ILE A 338 6.58 -14.83 -5.03
CA ILE A 338 5.44 -14.03 -4.55
C ILE A 338 5.81 -13.30 -3.25
N ALA A 339 6.43 -13.99 -2.29
CA ALA A 339 6.89 -13.37 -1.05
C ALA A 339 7.91 -12.25 -1.31
N ALA A 340 8.81 -12.42 -2.27
CA ALA A 340 9.80 -11.42 -2.64
C ALA A 340 9.15 -10.20 -3.31
N ILE A 341 8.16 -10.38 -4.19
CA ILE A 341 7.40 -9.30 -4.82
C ILE A 341 6.69 -8.46 -3.76
N VAL A 342 5.96 -9.08 -2.85
CA VAL A 342 5.22 -8.37 -1.78
C VAL A 342 6.17 -7.72 -0.79
N GLY A 343 7.28 -8.38 -0.45
CA GLY A 343 8.34 -7.82 0.39
C GLY A 343 8.99 -6.59 -0.24
N TYR A 344 9.31 -6.66 -1.54
CA TYR A 344 9.89 -5.56 -2.29
C TYR A 344 8.93 -4.37 -2.37
N SER A 345 7.66 -4.63 -2.71
CA SER A 345 6.59 -3.63 -2.73
C SER A 345 6.48 -2.88 -1.41
N ALA A 346 6.38 -3.60 -0.29
CA ALA A 346 6.28 -3.02 1.04
C ALA A 346 7.54 -2.22 1.44
N ALA A 347 8.74 -2.70 1.08
CA ALA A 347 10.00 -2.06 1.47
C ALA A 347 10.35 -0.82 0.63
N HIS A 348 9.90 -0.76 -0.63
CA HIS A 348 10.28 0.30 -1.57
C HIS A 348 9.12 1.23 -1.93
N GLY A 349 7.90 0.97 -1.43
CA GLY A 349 6.72 1.77 -1.72
C GLY A 349 6.24 1.66 -3.17
N VAL A 350 6.60 0.56 -3.86
CA VAL A 350 6.19 0.29 -5.25
C VAL A 350 4.91 -0.55 -5.21
N PRO A 351 3.78 -0.09 -5.79
CA PRO A 351 2.55 -0.89 -5.82
C PRO A 351 2.73 -2.21 -6.56
N VAL A 352 2.09 -3.28 -6.08
CA VAL A 352 2.15 -4.60 -6.75
C VAL A 352 1.59 -4.52 -8.18
N GLU A 353 0.60 -3.68 -8.42
CA GLU A 353 0.01 -3.47 -9.74
C GLU A 353 1.02 -2.89 -10.75
N GLU A 354 2.02 -2.12 -10.29
CA GLU A 354 3.10 -1.63 -11.14
C GLU A 354 4.04 -2.78 -11.54
N LEU A 355 4.39 -3.64 -10.58
CA LEU A 355 5.18 -4.86 -10.80
C LEU A 355 4.42 -5.88 -11.68
N GLN A 356 3.09 -5.88 -11.70
CA GLN A 356 2.35 -6.71 -12.63
C GLN A 356 2.46 -6.18 -14.07
N ARG A 357 2.44 -4.86 -14.26
CA ARG A 357 2.51 -4.23 -15.60
C ARG A 357 3.86 -4.39 -16.29
N ASP A 358 4.94 -4.50 -15.53
CA ASP A 358 6.28 -4.73 -16.09
C ASP A 358 6.63 -6.23 -16.25
N ASN A 359 5.66 -7.12 -16.03
CA ASN A 359 5.80 -8.59 -16.04
C ASN A 359 6.68 -9.17 -14.93
N THR A 360 6.89 -8.46 -13.81
CA THR A 360 7.64 -8.99 -12.65
C THR A 360 6.97 -10.25 -12.07
N SER A 361 5.65 -10.41 -12.15
CA SER A 361 4.98 -11.65 -11.69
C SER A 361 5.18 -12.86 -12.60
N ASN A 362 5.81 -12.70 -13.77
CA ASN A 362 6.06 -13.80 -14.69
C ASN A 362 7.20 -14.70 -14.20
N ILE A 363 6.83 -15.83 -13.61
CA ILE A 363 7.77 -16.84 -13.08
C ILE A 363 8.82 -17.31 -14.11
N TYR A 364 8.49 -17.33 -15.40
CA TYR A 364 9.40 -17.80 -16.45
C TYR A 364 10.57 -16.83 -16.71
N PHE A 365 10.46 -15.58 -16.26
CA PHE A 365 11.53 -14.58 -16.33
C PHE A 365 12.35 -14.45 -15.05
N TRP A 366 12.05 -15.26 -14.03
CA TRP A 366 12.80 -15.28 -12.81
C TRP A 366 14.10 -16.08 -13.00
N GLY A 367 15.22 -15.43 -12.67
CA GLY A 367 16.53 -16.06 -12.65
C GLY A 367 16.74 -16.82 -11.34
N LEU A 368 17.46 -17.93 -11.42
CA LEU A 368 17.84 -18.77 -10.30
C LEU A 368 19.36 -18.72 -10.13
N TYR A 369 19.80 -18.44 -8.91
CA TYR A 369 21.21 -18.22 -8.58
C TYR A 369 21.61 -19.02 -7.33
N ALA A 370 22.90 -19.35 -7.21
CA ALA A 370 23.44 -19.83 -5.94
C ALA A 370 23.28 -18.73 -4.85
N ALA A 371 22.85 -19.14 -3.65
CA ALA A 371 22.62 -18.22 -2.53
C ALA A 371 23.90 -17.74 -1.85
#